data_AF-A0A6N6T4R3-F1
#
_entry.id   AF-A0A6N6T4R3-F1
#
_cell.length_a   1.000
_cell.length_b   1.000
_cell.length_c   1.000
_cell.angle_alpha   90.00
_cell.angle_beta   90.00
_cell.angle_gamma   90.00
#
_symmetry.space_group_name_H-M   'P 1'
#
loop_
_entity.id
_entity.type
_entity.pdbx_description
1 polymer ?
#
loop_
_entity_poly.entity_id
_entity_poly.type
_entity_poly.pdbx_seq_one_letter_code
_entity_poly.pdbx_strand_id
1 'polypeptide(L)'
;MSDKTTAAQEPAAELPTIPFWGPAIVLEAWRPLLAGNAEMSGAVTDAFSRMGREWTDFVSRRLTEDLGLSQRLAACKSPMEMWSTYIEFWQKAAEDYARECAALTQCATAVLDTGAAAQRRSRQTPMAAIPPAKAA
;
A
#
# COMPACT_ATOMS: atom_id res chain seq x y z
N MET A 1 -43.47 44.91 -30.69
CA MET A 1 -43.89 43.52 -31.02
C MET A 1 -42.83 42.93 -31.92
N SER A 2 -42.14 41.83 -31.64
CA SER A 2 -41.81 41.09 -30.42
C SER A 2 -40.65 40.17 -30.82
N ASP A 3 -39.76 39.92 -29.87
CA ASP A 3 -38.70 38.91 -29.84
C ASP A 3 -38.83 37.73 -30.80
N LYS A 4 -37.70 37.38 -31.43
CA LYS A 4 -37.21 36.00 -31.42
C LYS A 4 -35.68 36.02 -31.30
N THR A 5 -35.22 35.89 -30.05
CA THR A 5 -33.90 35.39 -29.67
C THR A 5 -33.66 34.06 -30.38
N THR A 6 -32.83 34.04 -31.42
CA THR A 6 -32.26 32.80 -31.94
C THR A 6 -31.13 32.42 -31.01
N ALA A 7 -31.41 31.52 -30.06
CA ALA A 7 -30.38 30.85 -29.29
C ALA A 7 -29.47 30.12 -30.28
N ALA A 8 -28.20 30.50 -30.31
CA ALA A 8 -27.17 29.74 -31.01
C ALA A 8 -27.12 28.36 -30.35
N GLN A 9 -27.54 27.34 -31.08
CA GLN A 9 -27.37 25.96 -30.68
C GLN A 9 -25.88 25.64 -30.79
N GLU A 10 -25.19 25.53 -29.65
CA GLU A 10 -23.81 25.03 -29.64
C GLU A 10 -23.78 23.65 -30.31
N PRO A 11 -22.84 23.39 -31.23
CA PRO A 11 -22.71 22.09 -31.84
C PRO A 11 -22.42 21.09 -30.73
N ALA A 12 -23.30 20.09 -30.60
CA ALA A 12 -23.10 18.97 -29.69
C ALA A 12 -21.72 18.38 -29.96
N ALA A 13 -20.83 18.45 -28.97
CA ALA A 13 -19.49 17.91 -29.10
C ALA A 13 -19.59 16.44 -29.54
N GLU A 14 -19.16 16.16 -30.77
CA GLU A 14 -19.11 14.81 -31.30
C GLU A 14 -18.20 14.00 -30.37
N LEU A 15 -18.79 13.06 -29.63
CA LEU A 15 -18.02 12.16 -28.78
C LEU A 15 -17.11 11.33 -29.71
N PRO A 16 -15.81 11.21 -29.42
CA PRO A 16 -14.89 10.48 -30.28
C PRO A 16 -15.36 9.03 -30.44
N THR A 17 -15.52 8.57 -31.68
CA THR A 17 -15.88 7.20 -31.99
C THR A 17 -14.75 6.27 -31.56
N ILE A 18 -14.98 5.48 -30.50
CA ILE A 18 -14.03 4.47 -30.04
C ILE A 18 -14.15 3.26 -30.99
N PRO A 19 -13.10 2.89 -31.74
CA PRO A 19 -13.19 1.75 -32.65
C PRO A 19 -13.37 0.45 -31.85
N PHE A 20 -14.01 -0.58 -32.44
CA PHE A 20 -14.18 -1.88 -31.81
C PHE A 20 -13.11 -2.86 -32.30
N TRP A 21 -12.08 -3.07 -31.47
CA TRP A 21 -10.87 -3.83 -31.82
C TRP A 21 -10.96 -5.33 -31.48
N GLY A 22 -12.09 -5.75 -30.93
CA GLY A 22 -12.27 -7.09 -30.36
C GLY A 22 -11.56 -7.28 -29.01
N PRO A 23 -12.07 -8.16 -28.13
CA PRO A 23 -11.58 -8.28 -26.76
C PRO A 23 -10.13 -8.79 -26.65
N ALA A 24 -9.65 -9.60 -27.60
CA ALA A 24 -8.30 -10.19 -27.54
C ALA A 24 -7.18 -9.16 -27.79
N ILE A 25 -7.36 -8.25 -28.75
CA ILE A 25 -6.37 -7.20 -29.06
C ILE A 25 -6.29 -6.19 -27.91
N VAL A 26 -7.44 -5.83 -27.35
CA VAL A 26 -7.51 -4.98 -26.15
C VAL A 26 -6.79 -5.67 -25.00
N LEU A 27 -7.06 -6.94 -24.70
CA LEU A 27 -6.42 -7.62 -23.58
C LEU A 27 -4.88 -7.65 -23.69
N GLU A 28 -4.31 -7.94 -24.88
CA GLU A 28 -2.86 -7.93 -25.05
C GLU A 28 -2.22 -6.54 -24.99
N ALA A 29 -2.91 -5.50 -25.46
CA ALA A 29 -2.44 -4.13 -25.31
C ALA A 29 -2.35 -3.71 -23.82
N TRP A 30 -3.26 -4.24 -22.99
CA TRP A 30 -3.33 -3.94 -21.55
C TRP A 30 -2.54 -4.93 -20.66
N ARG A 31 -2.06 -6.04 -21.21
CA ARG A 31 -1.40 -7.11 -20.45
C ARG A 31 -0.22 -6.65 -19.57
N PRO A 32 0.69 -5.74 -20.00
CA PRO A 32 1.75 -5.25 -19.13
C PRO A 32 1.23 -4.49 -17.90
N LEU A 33 0.17 -3.70 -18.08
CA LEU A 33 -0.47 -2.98 -16.99
C LEU A 33 -1.14 -3.95 -16.01
N LEU A 34 -1.89 -4.92 -16.54
CA LEU A 34 -2.57 -5.93 -15.71
C LEU A 34 -1.57 -6.77 -14.92
N ALA A 35 -0.45 -7.17 -15.55
CA ALA A 35 0.62 -7.90 -14.88
C ALA A 35 1.28 -7.05 -13.77
N GLY A 36 1.60 -5.78 -14.05
CA GLY A 36 2.14 -4.87 -13.04
C GLY A 36 1.17 -4.63 -11.87
N ASN A 37 -0.13 -4.50 -12.15
CA ASN A 37 -1.15 -4.34 -11.13
C ASN A 37 -1.33 -5.60 -10.27
N ALA A 38 -1.28 -6.79 -10.88
CA ALA A 38 -1.35 -8.06 -10.15
C ALA A 38 -0.13 -8.23 -9.22
N GLU A 39 1.07 -7.92 -9.69
CA GLU A 39 2.29 -7.99 -8.88
C GLU A 39 2.25 -7.01 -7.70
N MET A 40 1.83 -5.77 -7.95
CA MET A 40 1.66 -4.76 -6.90
C MET A 40 0.59 -5.17 -5.88
N SER A 41 -0.53 -5.73 -6.34
CA SER A 41 -1.60 -6.23 -5.45
C SER A 41 -1.11 -7.38 -4.56
N GLY A 42 -0.29 -8.27 -5.12
CA GLY A 42 0.38 -9.34 -4.37
C GLY A 42 1.32 -8.78 -3.30
N ALA A 43 2.21 -7.85 -3.69
CA ALA A 43 3.16 -7.23 -2.76
C ALA A 43 2.48 -6.46 -1.62
N VAL A 44 1.39 -5.73 -1.92
CA VAL A 44 0.59 -5.03 -0.90
C VAL A 44 -0.07 -6.04 0.05
N THR A 45 -0.67 -7.10 -0.48
CA THR A 45 -1.34 -8.13 0.35
C THR A 45 -0.34 -8.85 1.27
N ASP A 46 0.84 -9.18 0.75
CA ASP A 46 1.91 -9.80 1.52
C ASP A 46 2.46 -8.85 2.59
N ALA A 47 2.67 -7.58 2.25
CA ALA A 47 3.14 -6.57 3.19
C ALA A 47 2.12 -6.33 4.33
N PHE A 48 0.83 -6.23 4.01
CA PHE A 48 -0.22 -6.14 5.03
C PHE A 48 -0.28 -7.38 5.92
N SER A 49 -0.13 -8.57 5.34
CA SER A 49 -0.12 -9.81 6.09
C SER A 49 1.08 -9.90 7.04
N ARG A 50 2.27 -9.45 6.60
CA ARG A 50 3.47 -9.37 7.43
C ARG A 50 3.30 -8.34 8.54
N MET A 51 2.89 -7.13 8.19
CA MET A 51 2.63 -6.05 9.15
C MET A 51 1.61 -6.44 10.21
N GLY A 52 0.53 -7.13 9.82
CA GLY A 52 -0.47 -7.62 10.77
C GLY A 52 0.09 -8.62 11.76
N ARG A 53 0.98 -9.52 11.32
CA ARG A 53 1.67 -10.46 12.23
C ARG A 53 2.62 -9.74 13.17
N GLU A 54 3.53 -8.93 12.64
CA GLU A 54 4.49 -8.15 13.45
C GLU A 54 3.76 -7.31 14.50
N TRP A 55 2.71 -6.60 14.10
CA TRP A 55 1.89 -5.79 15.01
C TRP A 55 1.24 -6.63 16.12
N THR A 56 0.65 -7.78 15.78
CA THR A 56 -0.02 -8.63 16.77
C THR A 56 1.00 -9.25 17.74
N ASP A 57 2.15 -9.68 17.24
CA ASP A 57 3.24 -10.22 18.04
C ASP A 57 3.85 -9.15 18.95
N PHE A 58 4.01 -7.92 18.46
CA PHE A 58 4.43 -6.77 19.24
C PHE A 58 3.45 -6.47 20.38
N VAL A 59 2.16 -6.33 20.08
CA VAL A 59 1.13 -6.04 21.09
C VAL A 59 1.08 -7.15 22.14
N SER A 60 1.13 -8.41 21.72
CA SER A 60 1.14 -9.57 22.63
C SER A 60 2.33 -9.54 23.60
N ARG A 61 3.56 -9.31 23.08
CA ARG A 61 4.77 -9.19 23.90
C ARG A 61 4.68 -8.00 24.86
N ARG A 62 4.25 -6.83 24.38
CA ARG A 62 4.17 -5.60 25.17
C ARG A 62 3.15 -5.73 26.31
N LEU A 63 1.97 -6.28 26.02
CA LEU A 63 0.95 -6.58 27.04
C LEU A 63 1.46 -7.54 28.12
N THR A 64 2.19 -8.59 27.71
CA THR A 64 2.78 -9.54 28.65
C THR A 64 3.76 -8.86 29.60
N GLU A 65 4.62 -8.00 29.05
CA GLU A 65 5.60 -7.23 29.84
C GLU A 65 4.94 -6.17 30.74
N ASP A 66 3.87 -5.52 30.28
CA ASP A 66 3.09 -4.55 31.06
C ASP A 66 2.43 -5.21 32.27
N LEU A 67 1.79 -6.37 32.06
CA LEU A 67 1.20 -7.16 33.14
C LEU A 67 2.28 -7.73 34.08
N GLY A 68 3.42 -8.17 33.53
CA GLY A 68 4.56 -8.68 34.28
C GLY A 68 5.24 -7.61 35.15
N LEU A 69 5.19 -6.32 34.75
CA LEU A 69 5.74 -5.23 35.54
C LEU A 69 5.05 -5.13 36.90
N SER A 70 3.72 -5.18 36.95
CA SER A 70 2.99 -5.08 38.22
C SER A 70 3.38 -6.17 39.21
N GLN A 71 3.56 -7.40 38.73
CA GLN A 71 4.00 -8.52 39.58
C GLN A 71 5.43 -8.33 40.08
N ARG A 72 6.35 -7.89 39.21
CA ARG A 72 7.74 -7.60 39.60
C ARG A 72 7.83 -6.49 40.63
N LEU A 73 7.09 -5.39 40.42
CA LEU A 73 7.05 -4.28 41.36
C LEU A 73 6.48 -4.67 42.72
N ALA A 74 5.46 -5.54 42.76
CA ALA A 74 4.89 -6.06 44.00
C ALA A 74 5.85 -6.99 44.76
N ALA A 75 6.78 -7.63 44.06
CA ALA A 75 7.77 -8.52 44.66
C ALA A 75 9.01 -7.77 45.21
N CYS A 76 9.23 -6.52 44.80
CA CYS A 76 10.38 -5.74 45.24
C CYS A 76 10.37 -5.50 46.75
N LYS A 77 11.52 -5.71 47.40
CA LYS A 77 11.71 -5.54 48.85
C LYS A 77 12.39 -4.22 49.22
N SER A 78 12.77 -3.42 48.22
CA SER A 78 13.40 -2.11 48.43
C SER A 78 13.07 -1.10 47.32
N PRO A 79 13.14 0.21 47.61
CA PRO A 79 13.01 1.25 46.59
C PRO A 79 14.05 1.14 45.46
N MET A 80 15.26 0.65 45.78
CA MET A 80 16.34 0.50 44.80
C MET A 80 16.04 -0.62 43.80
N GLU A 81 15.50 -1.74 44.27
CA GLU A 81 15.05 -2.85 43.44
C GLU A 81 13.88 -2.44 42.54
N MET A 82 12.94 -1.65 43.09
CA MET A 82 11.84 -1.07 42.33
C MET A 82 12.36 -0.16 41.20
N TRP A 83 13.35 0.68 41.49
CA TRP A 83 13.96 1.58 40.50
C TRP A 83 14.68 0.82 39.38
N SER A 84 15.47 -0.22 39.72
CA SER A 84 16.10 -1.10 38.73
C SER A 84 15.07 -1.77 37.82
N THR A 85 14.00 -2.30 38.42
CA THR A 85 12.90 -2.95 37.70
C THR A 85 12.24 -2.01 36.68
N TYR A 86 12.03 -0.75 37.07
CA TYR A 86 11.49 0.28 36.18
C TYR A 86 12.45 0.62 35.03
N ILE A 87 13.74 0.78 35.30
CA ILE A 87 14.75 1.07 34.27
C ILE A 87 14.79 -0.05 33.23
N GLU A 88 14.89 -1.30 33.69
CA GLU A 88 14.93 -2.48 32.81
C GLU A 88 13.68 -2.56 31.93
N PHE A 89 12.50 -2.29 32.51
CA PHE A 89 11.25 -2.25 31.76
C PHE A 89 11.28 -1.21 30.64
N TRP A 90 11.70 0.02 30.93
CA TRP A 90 11.73 1.11 29.95
C TRP A 90 12.81 0.92 28.88
N GLN A 91 13.97 0.38 29.25
CA GLN A 91 15.01 -0.01 28.29
C GLN A 91 14.46 -1.04 27.30
N LYS A 92 13.84 -2.10 27.81
CA LYS A 92 13.22 -3.13 26.97
C LYS A 92 12.11 -2.57 26.09
N ALA A 93 11.26 -1.70 26.64
CA ALA A 93 10.21 -1.04 25.86
C ALA A 93 10.81 -0.22 24.70
N ALA A 94 11.86 0.58 24.96
CA ALA A 94 12.52 1.36 23.93
C ALA A 94 13.10 0.47 22.80
N GLU A 95 13.74 -0.64 23.15
CA GLU A 95 14.24 -1.63 22.19
C GLU A 95 13.10 -2.27 21.36
N ASP A 96 12.00 -2.63 22.02
CA ASP A 96 10.82 -3.20 21.38
C ASP A 96 10.21 -2.24 20.35
N TYR A 97 10.01 -0.97 20.72
CA TYR A 97 9.47 0.04 19.80
C TYR A 97 10.43 0.35 18.65
N ALA A 98 11.73 0.46 18.91
CA ALA A 98 12.72 0.72 17.86
C ALA A 98 12.74 -0.41 16.83
N ARG A 99 12.71 -1.67 17.29
CA ARG A 99 12.61 -2.85 16.43
C ARG A 99 11.33 -2.85 15.60
N GLU A 100 10.18 -2.55 16.21
CA GLU A 100 8.90 -2.53 15.51
C GLU A 100 8.86 -1.45 14.42
N CYS A 101 9.34 -0.23 14.73
CA CYS A 101 9.49 0.83 13.74
C CYS A 101 10.36 0.41 12.55
N ALA A 102 11.46 -0.31 12.80
CA ALA A 102 12.31 -0.83 11.73
C ALA A 102 11.59 -1.88 10.86
N ALA A 103 10.85 -2.81 11.48
CA ALA A 103 10.08 -3.82 10.76
C ALA A 103 8.98 -3.22 9.88
N LEU A 104 8.24 -2.23 10.40
CA LEU A 104 7.22 -1.51 9.65
C LEU A 104 7.83 -0.73 8.47
N THR A 105 8.97 -0.09 8.70
CA THR A 105 9.70 0.63 7.63
C THR A 105 10.12 -0.31 6.51
N GLN A 106 10.64 -1.50 6.85
CA GLN A 106 11.02 -2.51 5.85
C GLN A 106 9.83 -2.99 5.01
N CYS A 107 8.67 -3.19 5.64
CA CYS A 107 7.44 -3.54 4.92
C CYS A 107 7.03 -2.42 3.94
N ALA A 108 7.07 -1.16 4.38
CA ALA A 108 6.74 -0.02 3.54
C ALA A 108 7.70 0.14 2.35
N THR A 109 9.02 0.01 2.58
CA THR A 109 10.02 0.11 1.50
C THR A 109 9.86 -1.00 0.47
N ALA A 110 9.54 -2.23 0.90
CA ALA A 110 9.32 -3.35 -0.03
C ALA A 110 8.18 -3.07 -1.02
N VAL A 111 7.05 -2.51 -0.55
CA VAL A 111 5.93 -2.13 -1.41
C VAL A 111 6.34 -1.03 -2.40
N LEU A 112 7.07 -0.02 -1.93
CA LEU A 112 7.56 1.06 -2.78
C LEU A 112 8.52 0.56 -3.87
N ASP A 113 9.42 -0.37 -3.52
CA ASP A 113 10.37 -0.95 -4.46
C ASP A 113 9.65 -1.78 -5.54
N THR A 114 8.64 -2.58 -5.16
CA THR A 114 7.81 -3.29 -6.13
C THR A 114 7.06 -2.33 -7.05
N GLY A 115 6.47 -1.27 -6.51
CA GLY A 115 5.79 -0.24 -7.30
C GLY A 115 6.73 0.46 -8.28
N ALA A 116 7.93 0.83 -7.83
CA ALA A 116 8.96 1.43 -8.66
C ALA A 116 9.42 0.47 -9.78
N ALA A 117 9.58 -0.81 -9.49
CA ALA A 117 9.93 -1.83 -10.48
C ALA A 117 8.82 -2.06 -11.52
N ALA A 118 7.55 -2.06 -11.08
CA ALA A 118 6.38 -2.14 -11.97
C ALA A 118 6.32 -0.93 -12.91
N GLN A 119 6.56 0.28 -12.39
CA GLN A 119 6.54 1.51 -13.19
C GLN A 119 7.71 1.62 -14.17
N ARG A 120 8.90 1.09 -13.81
CA ARG A 120 10.03 1.00 -14.76
C ARG A 120 9.70 0.08 -15.93
N ARG A 121 9.06 -1.07 -15.67
CA ARG A 121 8.62 -2.00 -16.73
C ARG A 121 7.55 -1.39 -17.64
N SER A 122 6.59 -0.66 -17.07
CA SER A 122 5.55 -0.01 -17.87
C SER A 122 6.10 1.11 -18.76
N ARG A 123 7.19 1.79 -18.37
CA ARG A 123 7.87 2.78 -19.22
C ARG A 123 8.68 2.16 -20.35
N GLN A 124 9.20 0.94 -20.17
CA GLN A 124 10.00 0.24 -21.18
C GLN A 124 9.15 -0.53 -22.20
N THR A 125 7.88 -0.78 -21.87
CA THR A 125 6.92 -1.41 -22.79
C THR A 125 6.02 -0.30 -23.32
N PRO A 126 6.21 0.18 -24.56
CA PRO A 126 5.17 0.99 -25.19
C PRO A 126 3.86 0.21 -25.12
N MET A 127 2.72 0.84 -24.81
CA MET A 127 1.43 0.23 -25.15
C MET A 127 1.58 -0.29 -26.58
N ALA A 128 1.35 -1.59 -26.81
CA ALA A 128 1.39 -2.14 -28.15
C ALA A 128 0.51 -1.21 -29.00
N ALA A 129 1.13 -0.50 -29.93
CA ALA A 129 0.44 0.51 -30.72
C ALA A 129 -0.75 -0.21 -31.34
N ILE A 130 -1.94 0.28 -31.01
CA ILE A 130 -3.15 -0.40 -31.43
C ILE A 130 -3.12 -0.39 -32.98
N PRO A 131 -3.02 -1.56 -33.66
CA PRO A 131 -2.81 -1.63 -35.11
C PRO A 131 -3.96 -0.99 -35.90
N PRO A 132 -3.73 -0.11 -36.88
CA PRO A 132 -4.79 0.65 -37.55
C PRO A 132 -5.98 -0.26 -37.90
N ALA A 133 -7.18 0.15 -37.47
CA ALA A 133 -8.41 -0.61 -37.67
C ALA A 133 -8.51 -0.99 -39.16
N LYS A 134 -8.55 -2.30 -39.46
CA LYS A 134 -8.84 -2.73 -40.83
C LYS A 134 -10.24 -2.23 -41.16
N ALA A 135 -10.32 -1.29 -42.11
CA ALA A 135 -11.56 -0.90 -42.72
C ALA A 135 -12.22 -2.17 -43.28
N ALA A 136 -13.41 -2.48 -42.79
CA ALA A 136 -14.29 -3.50 -43.35
C ALA A 136 -14.96 -2.97 -44.61
#